data_AF-A0A6J3EEN4-F1
#
_entry.id   AF-A0A6J3EEN4-F1
#
_cell.length_a   1.000
_cell.length_b   1.000
_cell.length_c   1.000
_cell.angle_alpha   90.00
_cell.angle_beta   90.00
_cell.angle_gamma   90.00
#
_symmetry.space_group_name_H-M   'P 1'
#
loop_
_entity.id
_entity.type
_entity.pdbx_description
1 polymer ?
#
loop_
_entity_poly.entity_id
_entity_poly.type
_entity_poly.pdbx_seq_one_letter_code
_entity_poly.pdbx_strand_id
1 'polypeptide(L)'
;MYHHQAYWPEVFGGTYGVLNRKRGHVFEESQVAGTPMFVVKAYITVNESFGFTADLKSNTSCQAFPQCAFDHWQILPGDPNDANFHLLQVVAEMHKCKGLKDGIPPLANFLDKL
;
A
#
# COMPACT_ATOMS: atom_id res chain seq x y z
N MET A 1 -2.15 -1.57 5.91
CA MET A 1 -1.32 -2.29 4.91
C MET A 1 -2.06 -3.57 4.55
N TYR A 2 -2.18 -3.89 3.26
CA TYR A 2 -2.79 -5.17 2.86
C TYR A 2 -1.71 -6.25 2.84
N HIS A 3 -2.06 -7.41 3.39
CA HIS A 3 -1.40 -8.68 3.10
C HIS A 3 -1.96 -9.15 1.77
N HIS A 4 -1.07 -9.27 0.81
CA HIS A 4 -1.38 -9.83 -0.47
C HIS A 4 -0.78 -11.23 -0.53
N GLN A 5 -1.63 -12.24 -0.62
CA GLN A 5 -1.24 -13.62 -0.91
C GLN A 5 -1.69 -13.94 -2.31
N ALA A 6 -0.83 -14.61 -3.08
CA ALA A 6 -1.28 -15.01 -4.39
C ALA A 6 -0.54 -16.17 -5.01
N TYR A 7 -1.27 -16.84 -5.89
CA TYR A 7 -0.92 -18.08 -6.54
C TYR A 7 -0.66 -17.81 -8.02
N TRP A 8 0.55 -18.13 -8.49
CA TRP A 8 0.93 -17.89 -9.88
C TRP A 8 1.72 -19.08 -10.45
N PRO A 9 1.53 -19.48 -11.71
CA PRO A 9 2.53 -20.26 -12.44
C PRO A 9 3.81 -19.43 -12.61
N GLU A 10 4.92 -20.01 -13.10
CA GLU A 10 6.29 -19.45 -13.25
C GLU A 10 6.45 -18.08 -14.00
N VAL A 11 5.60 -17.10 -13.73
CA VAL A 11 5.54 -15.76 -14.33
C VAL A 11 6.03 -14.75 -13.30
N PHE A 12 7.27 -14.94 -12.89
CA PHE A 12 7.92 -14.08 -11.89
C PHE A 12 8.11 -12.66 -12.41
N GLY A 13 8.54 -12.50 -13.67
CA GLY A 13 8.90 -11.19 -14.22
C GLY A 13 7.76 -10.16 -14.19
N GLY A 14 6.56 -10.55 -14.62
CA GLY A 14 5.38 -9.67 -14.60
C GLY A 14 4.92 -9.33 -13.18
N THR A 15 4.96 -10.32 -12.28
CA THR A 15 4.53 -10.17 -10.89
C THR A 15 5.45 -9.24 -10.10
N TYR A 16 6.77 -9.48 -10.14
CA TYR A 16 7.75 -8.64 -9.48
C TYR A 16 7.77 -7.22 -10.05
N GLY A 17 7.55 -7.05 -11.35
CA GLY A 17 7.41 -5.73 -11.97
C GLY A 17 6.26 -4.92 -11.38
N VAL A 18 5.07 -5.53 -11.24
CA VAL A 18 3.89 -4.87 -10.67
C VAL A 18 4.08 -4.56 -9.19
N LEU A 19 4.65 -5.51 -8.42
CA LEU A 19 4.93 -5.31 -7.00
C LEU A 19 5.93 -4.16 -6.79
N ASN A 20 7.04 -4.12 -7.53
CA ASN A 20 8.02 -3.05 -7.44
C ASN A 20 7.43 -1.67 -7.80
N ARG A 21 6.61 -1.59 -8.85
CA ARG A 21 5.96 -0.34 -9.26
C ARG A 21 5.01 0.21 -8.19
N LYS A 22 4.39 -0.68 -7.40
CA LYS A 22 3.48 -0.33 -6.30
C LYS A 22 4.15 -0.42 -4.92
N ARG A 23 5.48 -0.24 -4.89
CA ARG A 23 6.31 -0.25 -3.67
C ARG A 23 6.01 -1.43 -2.73
N GLY A 24 5.72 -2.58 -3.33
CA GLY A 24 5.40 -3.80 -2.63
C GLY A 24 6.66 -4.42 -2.02
N HIS A 25 6.52 -5.02 -0.84
CA HIS A 25 7.59 -5.73 -0.16
C HIS A 25 7.25 -7.21 -0.07
N VAL A 26 7.98 -8.06 -0.80
CA VAL A 26 7.84 -9.52 -0.73
C VAL A 26 8.57 -10.03 0.50
N PHE A 27 7.90 -10.83 1.32
CA PHE A 27 8.46 -11.38 2.55
C PHE A 27 8.37 -12.91 2.63
N GLU A 28 7.56 -13.55 1.80
CA GLU A 28 7.48 -15.01 1.71
C GLU A 28 7.28 -15.43 0.24
N GLU A 29 8.04 -16.42 -0.18
CA GLU A 29 7.93 -17.08 -1.47
C GLU A 29 8.06 -18.58 -1.24
N SER A 30 7.08 -19.35 -1.72
CA SER A 30 7.08 -20.80 -1.57
C SER A 30 6.53 -21.49 -2.81
N GLN A 31 7.13 -22.60 -3.19
CA GLN A 31 6.64 -23.43 -4.29
C GLN A 31 5.61 -24.43 -3.76
N VAL A 32 4.50 -24.60 -4.48
CA VAL A 32 3.50 -25.60 -4.17
C VAL A 32 3.98 -26.96 -4.69
N ALA A 33 4.38 -27.84 -3.77
CA ALA A 33 4.91 -29.16 -4.10
C ALA A 33 3.98 -29.94 -5.05
N GLY A 34 4.57 -30.56 -6.08
CA GLY A 34 3.82 -31.32 -7.09
C GLY A 34 3.15 -30.47 -8.17
N THR A 35 3.33 -29.15 -8.17
CA THR A 35 2.81 -28.24 -9.20
C THR A 35 3.85 -27.19 -9.61
N PRO A 36 3.74 -26.57 -10.80
CA PRO A 36 4.57 -25.42 -11.18
C PRO A 36 4.11 -24.09 -10.55
N MET A 37 3.25 -24.14 -9.53
CA MET A 37 2.68 -22.95 -8.89
C MET A 37 3.57 -22.45 -7.76
N PHE A 38 3.64 -21.12 -7.63
CA PHE A 38 4.29 -20.41 -6.55
C PHE A 38 3.27 -19.59 -5.76
N VAL A 39 3.47 -19.53 -4.46
CA VAL A 39 2.78 -18.62 -3.55
C VAL A 39 3.74 -17.52 -3.16
N VAL A 40 3.39 -16.29 -3.49
CA VAL A 40 4.13 -15.10 -3.08
C VAL A 40 3.26 -14.30 -2.13
N LYS A 41 3.80 -13.96 -0.96
CA LYS A 41 3.19 -13.02 -0.03
C LYS A 41 3.97 -11.73 0.01
N ALA A 42 3.24 -10.63 -0.12
CA ALA A 42 3.80 -9.31 -0.14
C ALA A 42 2.92 -8.32 0.62
N TYR A 43 3.56 -7.28 1.12
CA TYR A 43 2.88 -6.11 1.64
C TYR A 43 2.75 -5.05 0.58
N ILE A 44 1.55 -4.49 0.44
CA ILE A 44 1.30 -3.30 -0.37
C ILE A 44 0.55 -2.25 0.46
N THR A 45 0.85 -0.99 0.19
CA THR A 45 0.17 0.13 0.84
C THR A 45 -1.29 0.24 0.35
N VAL A 46 -2.19 0.72 1.20
CA VAL A 46 -3.63 0.75 0.90
C VAL A 46 -3.91 1.67 -0.29
N ASN A 47 -3.29 2.85 -0.33
CA ASN A 47 -3.37 3.80 -1.43
C ASN A 47 -2.87 3.23 -2.77
N GLU A 48 -1.95 2.26 -2.78
CA GLU A 48 -1.44 1.66 -4.01
C GLU A 48 -2.16 0.38 -4.43
N SER A 49 -2.99 -0.18 -3.55
CA SER A 49 -3.78 -1.39 -3.84
C SER A 49 -4.89 -1.16 -4.86
N PHE A 50 -5.33 0.08 -5.06
CA PHE A 50 -6.34 0.40 -6.07
C PHE A 50 -5.83 0.04 -7.47
N GLY A 51 -6.65 -0.70 -8.23
CA GLY A 51 -6.29 -1.21 -9.56
C GLY A 51 -5.25 -2.33 -9.58
N PHE A 52 -4.74 -2.78 -8.43
CA PHE A 52 -3.69 -3.80 -8.36
C PHE A 52 -4.06 -5.10 -9.08
N THR A 53 -5.26 -5.62 -8.85
CA THR A 53 -5.73 -6.86 -9.49
C THR A 53 -5.77 -6.74 -11.03
N ALA A 54 -6.17 -5.58 -11.55
CA ALA A 54 -6.23 -5.36 -12.99
C ALA A 54 -4.82 -5.25 -13.60
N ASP A 55 -3.94 -4.45 -12.97
CA ASP A 55 -2.54 -4.30 -13.36
C ASP A 55 -1.81 -5.63 -13.36
N LEU A 56 -2.01 -6.42 -12.32
CA LEU A 56 -1.36 -7.71 -12.18
C LEU A 56 -1.83 -8.70 -13.24
N LYS A 57 -3.14 -8.81 -13.48
CA LYS A 57 -3.68 -9.70 -14.51
C LYS A 57 -3.18 -9.33 -15.90
N SER A 58 -3.11 -8.04 -16.23
CA SER A 58 -2.62 -7.60 -17.55
C SER A 58 -1.13 -7.88 -17.76
N ASN A 59 -0.32 -7.83 -16.69
CA ASN A 59 1.13 -8.09 -16.75
C ASN A 59 1.50 -9.58 -16.65
N THR A 60 0.53 -10.46 -16.40
CA THR A 60 0.74 -11.91 -16.23
C THR A 60 -0.13 -12.74 -17.16
N SER A 61 -0.71 -12.13 -18.20
CA SER A 61 -1.61 -12.78 -19.14
C SER A 61 -2.76 -13.51 -18.43
N CYS A 62 -3.29 -12.92 -17.35
CA CYS A 62 -4.34 -13.45 -16.49
C CYS A 62 -3.99 -14.77 -15.77
N GLN A 63 -2.72 -15.16 -15.74
CA GLN A 63 -2.28 -16.39 -15.06
C GLN A 63 -2.12 -16.20 -13.55
N ALA A 64 -2.12 -14.94 -13.10
CA ALA A 64 -1.94 -14.58 -11.72
C ALA A 64 -3.28 -14.37 -10.98
N PHE A 65 -3.47 -15.01 -9.82
CA PHE A 65 -4.66 -14.92 -8.98
C PHE A 65 -4.37 -14.21 -7.64
N PRO A 66 -4.61 -12.89 -7.54
CA PRO A 66 -4.35 -12.14 -6.32
C PRO A 66 -5.44 -12.38 -5.26
N GLN A 67 -5.02 -12.53 -4.00
CA GLN A 67 -5.88 -12.42 -2.82
C GLN A 67 -5.38 -11.29 -1.94
N CYS A 68 -6.19 -10.24 -1.78
CA CYS A 68 -5.86 -9.11 -0.92
C CYS A 68 -6.70 -9.17 0.37
N ALA A 69 -6.05 -9.19 1.52
CA ALA A 69 -6.68 -9.08 2.83
C ALA A 69 -5.97 -8.01 3.65
N PHE A 70 -6.69 -7.34 4.55
CA PHE A 70 -6.06 -6.41 5.48
C PHE A 70 -5.12 -7.17 6.41
N ASP A 71 -3.95 -6.60 6.70
CA ASP A 71 -2.95 -7.21 7.61
C ASP A 71 -2.79 -6.42 8.90
N HIS A 72 -2.23 -5.21 8.79
CA HIS A 72 -1.90 -4.37 9.94
C HIS A 72 -1.88 -2.87 9.58
N TRP A 73 -1.78 -2.03 10.60
CA TRP A 73 -1.52 -0.60 10.45
C TRP A 73 -0.01 -0.34 10.49
N GLN A 74 0.51 0.30 9.46
CA GLN A 74 1.91 0.77 9.43
C GLN A 74 1.92 2.28 9.56
N ILE A 75 2.80 2.79 10.44
CA ILE A 75 3.05 4.22 10.58
C ILE A 75 3.77 4.70 9.32
N LEU A 76 3.21 5.71 8.66
CA LEU A 76 3.89 6.38 7.55
C LEU A 76 5.03 7.23 8.13
N PRO A 77 6.28 7.08 7.65
CA PRO A 77 7.38 7.89 8.13
C PRO A 77 7.21 9.35 7.70
N GLY A 78 7.62 10.28 8.56
CA GLY A 78 7.59 11.72 8.32
C GLY A 78 7.02 12.51 9.50
N ASP A 79 7.30 13.81 9.53
CA ASP A 79 6.67 14.75 10.45
C ASP A 79 5.43 15.36 9.76
N PRO A 80 4.25 15.34 10.38
CA PRO A 80 3.06 15.98 9.83
C PRO A 80 3.20 17.51 9.66
N ASN A 81 4.19 18.16 10.28
CA ASN A 81 4.46 19.59 10.11
C ASN A 81 5.47 19.90 8.98
N ASP A 82 6.15 18.89 8.44
CA ASP A 82 7.12 19.07 7.36
C ASP A 82 6.43 18.90 6.00
N ALA A 83 6.49 19.96 5.20
CA ALA A 83 5.88 20.02 3.87
C ALA A 83 6.54 19.08 2.84
N ASN A 84 7.71 18.54 3.13
CA ASN A 84 8.41 17.63 2.22
C ASN A 84 7.86 16.19 2.26
N PHE A 85 7.06 15.85 3.27
CA PHE A 85 6.52 14.50 3.42
C PHE A 85 5.12 14.36 2.85
N HIS A 86 4.87 13.25 2.13
CA HIS A 86 3.56 12.88 1.59
C HIS A 86 2.47 12.81 2.67
N LEU A 87 2.86 12.62 3.94
CA LEU A 87 1.98 12.60 5.09
C LEU A 87 1.17 13.91 5.21
N LEU A 88 1.81 15.08 5.05
CA LEU A 88 1.11 16.36 5.11
C LEU A 88 0.10 16.50 3.97
N GLN A 89 0.45 16.05 2.76
CA GLN A 89 -0.46 16.10 1.61
C GLN A 89 -1.75 15.33 1.89
N VAL A 90 -1.63 14.09 2.41
CA VAL A 90 -2.80 13.26 2.76
C VAL A 90 -3.65 13.94 3.84
N VAL A 91 -3.03 14.51 4.88
CA VAL A 91 -3.75 15.22 5.95
C VAL A 91 -4.49 16.45 5.40
N ALA A 92 -3.83 17.25 4.55
CA ALA A 92 -4.40 18.46 3.95
C ALA A 92 -5.60 18.13 3.04
N GLU A 93 -5.49 17.12 2.18
CA GLU A 93 -6.59 16.64 1.34
C GLU A 93 -7.78 16.20 2.20
N MET A 94 -7.54 15.49 3.31
CA MET A 94 -8.58 15.06 4.23
C MET A 94 -9.23 16.22 5.00
N HIS A 95 -8.47 17.24 5.40
CA HIS A 95 -9.02 18.46 6.02
C HIS A 95 -9.96 19.18 5.05
N LYS A 96 -9.52 19.37 3.80
CA LYS A 96 -10.30 19.98 2.74
C LYS A 96 -11.60 19.22 2.46
N CYS A 97 -11.54 17.89 2.36
CA CYS A 97 -12.73 17.04 2.17
C CYS A 97 -13.72 17.13 3.32
N LYS A 98 -13.25 17.42 4.54
CA LYS A 98 -14.08 17.57 5.75
C LYS A 98 -14.51 19.02 6.01
N GLY A 99 -14.11 19.98 5.17
CA GLY A 99 -14.37 21.40 5.39
C GLY A 99 -13.69 21.96 6.64
N LEU A 100 -12.59 21.35 7.08
CA LEU A 100 -11.79 21.82 8.21
C LEU A 100 -10.82 22.91 7.77
N LYS A 101 -10.35 23.71 8.73
CA LYS A 101 -9.32 24.72 8.48
C LYS A 101 -8.03 24.04 8.00
N ASP A 102 -7.41 24.62 6.98
CA ASP A 102 -6.14 24.13 6.44
C ASP A 102 -5.03 24.19 7.49
N GLY A 103 -4.14 23.19 7.43
CA GLY A 103 -2.99 23.07 8.31
C GLY A 103 -3.33 22.47 9.69
N ILE A 104 -2.27 22.16 10.43
CA ILE A 104 -2.38 21.63 11.79
C ILE A 104 -2.70 22.81 12.72
N PRO A 105 -3.77 22.73 13.54
CA PRO A 105 -4.10 23.79 14.46
C PRO A 105 -2.93 24.04 15.44
N PRO A 106 -2.47 25.30 15.60
CA PRO A 106 -1.37 25.60 16.50
C PRO A 106 -1.78 25.32 17.95
N LEU A 107 -0.79 24.92 18.76
CA LEU A 107 -0.99 24.58 20.17
C LEU A 107 -1.66 25.71 20.98
N ALA A 108 -1.42 26.97 20.60
CA ALA A 108 -2.03 28.15 21.22
C ALA A 108 -3.56 28.15 21.19
N ASN A 109 -4.20 27.45 20.24
CA ASN A 109 -5.65 27.35 20.19
C ASN A 109 -6.24 26.49 21.33
N PHE A 110 -5.40 25.70 22.00
CA PHE A 110 -5.83 24.74 23.03
C PHE A 110 -5.27 25.05 24.42
N LEU A 111 -4.29 25.95 24.51
CA LEU A 111 -3.69 26.36 25.78
C LEU A 111 -4.37 27.63 26.29
N ASP A 112 -5.20 27.48 27.32
CA ASP A 112 -5.66 28.60 28.13
C ASP A 112 -4.61 28.87 29.23
N LYS A 113 -4.07 30.09 29.26
CA LYS A 113 -3.07 30.47 30.27
C LYS A 113 -3.79 31.18 31.40
N LEU A 114 -3.86 30.50 32.55
CA LEU A 114 -4.30 31.07 33.83
C LEU A 114 -3.43 32.25 34.27
#